data_AF-A0A090EGD2-F1
#
_entry.id   AF-A0A090EGD2-F1
#
_cell.length_a   1.000
_cell.length_b   1.000
_cell.length_c   1.000
_cell.angle_alpha   90.00
_cell.angle_beta   90.00
_cell.angle_gamma   90.00
#
_symmetry.space_group_name_H-M   'P 1'
#
loop_
_entity.id
_entity.type
_entity.pdbx_description
1 polymer ?
#
loop_
_entity_poly.entity_id
_entity_poly.type
_entity_poly.pdbx_seq_one_letter_code
_entity_poly.pdbx_strand_id
1 'polypeptide(L)'
;MVVAERLLPIDLPLLSAGAPLPHVFADEERLLIAYLVNSPDPSFDGTNPRSVSATSEGETVAILAVAPYVALQFGPPNDEALSGHRLYNLVCDHIPRSKSSIRRGLLPWKKPTGFTRAT
;
A
#
# COMPACT_ATOMS: atom_id res chain seq x y z
N MET A 1 3.91 22.09 25.22
CA MET A 1 3.47 20.70 25.44
C MET A 1 3.55 20.00 24.09
N VAL A 2 4.50 19.09 23.89
CA VAL A 2 4.63 18.36 22.61
C VAL A 2 3.66 17.19 22.67
N VAL A 3 2.61 17.24 21.86
CA VAL A 3 1.72 16.09 21.66
C VAL A 3 2.52 15.06 20.87
N ALA A 4 2.72 13.88 21.45
CA ALA A 4 3.38 12.80 20.74
C ALA A 4 2.42 12.27 19.65
N GLU A 5 2.81 12.38 18.39
CA GLU A 5 2.10 11.74 17.29
C GLU A 5 2.29 10.22 17.38
N ARG A 6 1.21 9.47 17.19
CA ARG A 6 1.21 8.00 17.26
C ARG A 6 0.46 7.43 16.07
N LEU A 7 1.08 6.47 15.38
CA LEU A 7 0.41 5.67 14.36
C LEU A 7 -0.63 4.76 15.02
N LEU A 8 -1.88 4.89 14.56
CA LEU A 8 -2.98 4.02 14.97
C LEU A 8 -3.33 3.10 13.79
N PRO A 9 -3.51 1.79 14.03
CA PRO A 9 -4.06 0.92 13.01
C PRO A 9 -5.50 1.35 12.72
N ILE A 10 -5.84 1.42 11.44
CA ILE A 10 -7.19 1.73 10.97
C ILE A 10 -7.67 0.51 10.19
N ASP A 11 -8.84 0.00 10.54
CA ASP A 11 -9.47 -1.10 9.82
C ASP A 11 -10.20 -0.52 8.60
N LEU A 12 -9.61 -0.67 7.43
CA LEU A 12 -10.12 -0.13 6.17
C LEU A 12 -10.23 -1.22 5.10
N PRO A 13 -11.23 -1.14 4.20
CA PRO A 13 -11.29 -1.99 3.04
C PRO A 13 -9.98 -1.92 2.25
N LEU A 14 -9.47 -3.08 1.84
CA LEU A 14 -8.20 -3.17 1.13
C LEU A 14 -8.29 -2.47 -0.23
N LEU A 15 -7.28 -1.67 -0.57
CA LEU A 15 -7.16 -1.02 -1.88
C LEU A 15 -6.95 -2.07 -2.99
N SER A 16 -7.67 -1.92 -4.11
CA SER A 16 -7.46 -2.76 -5.29
C SER A 16 -6.09 -2.50 -5.92
N ALA A 17 -5.27 -3.55 -6.04
CA ALA A 17 -3.96 -3.47 -6.70
C ALA A 17 -4.13 -3.21 -8.21
N GLY A 18 -3.32 -2.32 -8.78
CA GLY A 18 -3.39 -1.95 -10.20
C GLY A 18 -4.57 -1.04 -10.57
N ALA A 19 -5.38 -0.62 -9.59
CA ALA A 19 -6.40 0.40 -9.79
C ALA A 19 -5.75 1.77 -10.11
N PRO A 20 -6.50 2.68 -10.77
CA PRO A 20 -6.13 4.08 -10.88
C PRO A 20 -5.80 4.67 -9.50
N LEU A 21 -4.92 5.68 -9.48
CA LEU A 21 -4.54 6.36 -8.24
C LEU A 21 -5.79 6.86 -7.49
N PRO A 22 -5.78 6.79 -6.14
CA PRO A 22 -6.90 7.26 -5.33
C PRO A 22 -7.16 8.74 -5.60
N HIS A 23 -8.45 9.09 -5.65
CA HIS A 23 -8.87 10.48 -5.80
C HIS A 23 -8.85 11.14 -4.43
N VAL A 24 -8.18 12.29 -4.36
CA VAL A 24 -8.03 13.05 -3.13
C VAL A 24 -8.74 14.39 -3.30
N PHE A 25 -9.68 14.67 -2.41
CA PHE A 25 -10.24 16.01 -2.23
C PHE A 25 -9.85 16.51 -0.85
N ALA A 26 -9.21 17.66 -0.79
CA ALA A 26 -8.69 18.21 0.45
C ALA A 26 -9.01 19.71 0.50
N ASP A 27 -9.60 20.15 1.61
CA ASP A 27 -9.84 21.55 1.94
C ASP A 27 -9.19 21.89 3.29
N GLU A 28 -9.42 23.07 3.88
CA GLU A 28 -8.75 23.44 5.13
C GLU A 28 -9.21 22.63 6.36
N GLU A 29 -10.36 21.97 6.30
CA GLU A 29 -10.98 21.23 7.41
C GLU A 29 -11.01 19.72 7.17
N ARG A 30 -11.21 19.30 5.92
CA ARG A 30 -11.61 17.95 5.54
C ARG A 30 -10.72 17.37 4.46
N LEU A 31 -10.40 16.09 4.66
CA LEU A 31 -9.74 15.24 3.70
C LEU A 31 -10.67 14.10 3.32
N LEU A 32 -10.98 13.99 2.03
CA LEU A 32 -11.70 12.88 1.43
C LEU A 32 -10.77 12.10 0.51
N ILE A 33 -10.67 10.79 0.72
CA ILE A 33 -9.90 9.89 -0.14
C ILE A 33 -10.87 8.85 -0.70
N ALA A 34 -11.10 8.89 -2.00
CA ALA A 34 -11.89 7.90 -2.71
C ALA A 34 -10.99 6.89 -3.42
N TYR A 35 -11.24 5.61 -3.20
CA TYR A 35 -10.45 4.54 -3.78
C TYR A 35 -11.27 3.28 -4.09
N LEU A 36 -10.80 2.47 -5.04
CA LEU A 36 -11.44 1.21 -5.40
C LEU A 36 -11.14 0.14 -4.35
N VAL A 37 -12.20 -0.49 -3.84
CA VAL A 37 -12.09 -1.62 -2.91
C VAL A 37 -11.68 -2.87 -3.68
N ASN A 38 -10.73 -3.60 -3.12
CA ASN A 38 -10.36 -4.90 -3.61
C ASN A 38 -11.50 -5.90 -3.35
N SER A 39 -12.36 -6.08 -4.35
CA SER A 39 -13.35 -7.14 -4.40
C SER A 39 -12.81 -8.27 -5.28
N PRO A 40 -12.18 -9.32 -4.72
CA PRO A 40 -11.69 -10.44 -5.51
C PRO A 40 -12.87 -11.21 -6.11
N ASP A 41 -12.84 -11.40 -7.44
CA ASP A 41 -13.79 -12.28 -8.13
C ASP A 41 -13.44 -13.74 -7.79
N PRO A 42 -14.37 -14.54 -7.20
CA PRO A 42 -14.12 -15.94 -6.88
C PRO A 42 -13.77 -16.80 -8.10
N SER A 43 -14.17 -16.37 -9.30
CA SER A 43 -13.88 -17.05 -10.56
C SER A 43 -12.52 -16.68 -11.15
N PHE A 44 -11.77 -15.81 -10.48
CA PHE A 44 -10.49 -15.31 -10.95
C PHE A 44 -9.40 -16.40 -10.92
N ASP A 45 -8.91 -16.77 -12.10
CA ASP A 45 -7.91 -17.82 -12.31
C ASP A 45 -6.45 -17.36 -12.12
N GLY A 46 -6.24 -16.07 -11.83
CA GLY A 46 -4.91 -15.49 -11.60
C GLY A 46 -4.11 -15.20 -12.87
N THR A 47 -4.66 -15.46 -14.06
CA THR A 47 -3.91 -15.36 -15.32
C THR A 47 -3.98 -13.99 -15.98
N ASN A 48 -5.07 -13.23 -15.76
CA ASN A 48 -5.28 -11.91 -16.36
C ASN A 48 -5.43 -10.84 -15.28
N PRO A 49 -4.52 -9.86 -15.13
CA PRO A 49 -4.71 -8.81 -14.13
C PRO A 49 -6.04 -8.09 -14.37
N ARG A 50 -6.82 -7.90 -13.28
CA ARG A 50 -8.06 -7.13 -13.32
C ARG A 50 -7.73 -5.69 -13.73
N SER A 51 -8.28 -5.25 -14.86
CA SER A 51 -8.14 -3.88 -15.34
C SER A 51 -9.45 -3.14 -15.13
N VAL A 52 -9.40 -1.98 -14.47
CA VAL A 52 -10.55 -1.11 -14.24
C VAL A 52 -10.38 0.14 -15.07
N SER A 53 -11.40 0.51 -15.85
CA SER A 53 -11.44 1.70 -16.70
C SER A 53 -12.56 2.65 -16.26
N ALA A 54 -12.61 3.85 -16.84
CA ALA A 54 -13.67 4.82 -16.58
C ALA A 54 -15.07 4.33 -17.00
N THR A 55 -15.16 3.27 -17.80
CA THR A 55 -16.42 2.66 -18.23
C THR A 55 -16.73 1.36 -17.49
N SER A 56 -15.89 0.95 -16.54
CA SER A 56 -16.16 -0.22 -15.71
C SER A 56 -17.32 0.06 -14.77
N GLU A 57 -18.33 -0.82 -14.79
CA GLU A 57 -19.50 -0.75 -13.92
C GLU A 57 -19.40 -1.80 -12.80
N GLY A 58 -20.17 -1.61 -11.72
CA GLY A 58 -20.23 -2.55 -10.59
C GLY A 58 -19.04 -2.49 -9.63
N GLU A 59 -18.15 -1.52 -9.81
CA GLU A 59 -17.01 -1.29 -8.93
C GLU A 59 -17.44 -0.71 -7.58
N THR A 60 -16.85 -1.23 -6.49
CA THR A 60 -17.09 -0.71 -5.15
C THR A 60 -16.05 0.35 -4.80
N VAL A 61 -16.52 1.55 -4.44
CA VAL A 61 -15.68 2.68 -4.04
C VAL A 61 -15.80 2.90 -2.54
N ALA A 62 -14.68 2.94 -1.83
CA ALA A 62 -14.61 3.41 -0.46
C ALA A 62 -14.24 4.90 -0.44
N ILE A 63 -14.91 5.67 0.43
CA ILE A 63 -14.58 7.08 0.69
C ILE A 63 -14.18 7.20 2.15
N LEU A 64 -12.90 7.47 2.39
CA LEU A 64 -12.39 7.82 3.71
C LEU A 64 -12.59 9.32 3.92
N ALA A 65 -13.23 9.71 5.03
CA ALA A 65 -13.39 11.10 5.41
C ALA A 65 -12.71 11.36 6.76
N VAL A 66 -11.82 12.36 6.80
CA VAL A 66 -11.06 12.74 7.99
C VAL A 66 -11.19 14.25 8.21
N ALA A 67 -11.49 14.64 9.45
CA ALA A 67 -11.53 16.03 9.89
C ALA A 67 -11.28 16.12 11.41
N PRO A 68 -10.41 17.02 11.90
CA PRO A 68 -9.45 17.83 11.13
C PRO A 68 -8.26 16.98 10.64
N TYR A 69 -7.51 17.47 9.65
CA TYR A 69 -6.25 16.85 9.21
C TYR A 69 -5.13 17.89 9.10
N VAL A 70 -3.88 17.45 9.23
CA VAL A 70 -2.68 18.33 9.17
C VAL A 70 -1.92 18.16 7.86
N ALA A 71 -1.76 16.92 7.40
CA ALA A 71 -1.06 16.61 6.17
C ALA A 71 -1.57 15.29 5.57
N LEU A 72 -1.49 15.20 4.24
CA LEU A 72 -1.60 13.95 3.50
C LEU A 72 -0.24 13.67 2.86
N GLN A 73 0.29 12.47 3.09
CA GLN A 73 1.53 12.02 2.47
C GLN A 73 1.32 10.63 1.86
N PHE A 74 1.63 10.51 0.57
CA PHE A 74 1.80 9.19 -0.05
C PHE A 74 3.12 8.57 0.39
N GLY A 75 3.19 7.24 0.32
CA GLY A 75 4.36 6.47 0.74
C GLY A 75 5.68 6.98 0.13
N PRO A 76 6.82 6.51 0.65
CA PRO A 76 8.12 6.86 0.10
C PRO A 76 8.17 6.56 -1.41
N PRO A 77 8.95 7.33 -2.19
CA PRO A 77 9.06 7.14 -3.63
C PRO A 77 9.44 5.68 -3.94
N ASN A 78 8.74 5.08 -4.88
CA ASN A 78 9.00 3.73 -5.35
C ASN A 78 10.35 3.65 -6.10
N ASP A 79 10.80 2.43 -6.38
CA ASP A 79 12.05 2.17 -7.08
C ASP A 79 12.03 2.72 -8.51
N GLU A 80 10.88 2.77 -9.18
CA GLU A 80 10.77 3.43 -10.49
C GLU A 80 11.04 4.93 -10.40
N ALA A 81 10.46 5.63 -9.42
CA ALA A 81 10.71 7.06 -9.20
C ALA A 81 12.16 7.34 -8.77
N LEU A 82 12.80 6.41 -8.05
CA LEU A 82 14.18 6.55 -7.60
C LEU A 82 15.22 6.14 -8.65
N SER A 83 14.83 5.38 -9.68
CA SER A 83 15.75 4.81 -10.68
C SER A 83 16.60 5.85 -11.43
N GLY A 84 16.08 7.07 -11.60
CA GLY A 84 16.81 8.18 -12.23
C GLY A 84 17.75 8.94 -11.29
N HIS A 85 17.74 8.64 -9.98
CA HIS A 85 18.54 9.35 -8.99
C HIS A 85 19.97 8.84 -8.97
N ARG A 86 20.97 9.75 -8.92
CA ARG A 86 22.40 9.38 -8.93
C ARG A 86 22.81 8.41 -7.83
N LEU A 87 22.07 8.38 -6.72
CA LEU A 87 22.33 7.51 -5.57
C LEU A 87 21.47 6.25 -5.55
N TYR A 88 20.67 5.98 -6.58
CA TYR A 88 19.73 4.85 -6.63
C TYR A 88 20.37 3.53 -6.22
N ASN A 89 21.51 3.19 -6.82
CA ASN A 89 22.22 1.94 -6.54
C ASN A 89 22.72 1.87 -5.10
N LEU A 90 23.16 2.99 -4.51
CA LEU A 90 23.65 3.03 -3.14
C LEU A 90 22.53 2.87 -2.12
N VAL A 91 21.36 3.46 -2.40
CA VAL A 91 20.18 3.43 -1.51
C VAL A 91 19.49 2.06 -1.55
N CYS A 92 19.31 1.48 -2.74
CA CYS A 92 18.66 0.17 -2.89
C CYS A 92 19.51 -1.01 -2.37
N ASP A 93 20.83 -0.84 -2.23
CA ASP A 93 21.72 -1.84 -1.63
C ASP A 93 21.71 -1.81 -0.09
N HIS A 94 21.32 -0.68 0.52
CA HIS A 94 21.32 -0.49 1.98
C HIS A 94 19.94 -0.70 2.62
N ILE A 95 18.85 -0.59 1.86
CA ILE A 95 17.50 -0.93 2.35
C ILE A 95 17.28 -2.45 2.17
N PRO A 96 16.95 -3.22 3.23
CA PRO A 96 16.62 -4.63 3.07
C PRO A 96 15.42 -4.76 2.15
N ARG A 97 15.62 -5.27 0.94
CA ARG A 97 14.52 -5.62 0.04
C ARG A 97 13.65 -6.66 0.76
N SER A 98 12.47 -6.27 1.24
CA SER A 98 11.44 -7.27 1.56
C SER A 98 11.02 -7.90 0.23
N LYS A 99 11.74 -8.95 -0.16
CA LYS A 99 11.38 -9.78 -1.30
C LYS A 99 10.06 -10.46 -0.96
N SER A 100 8.94 -9.88 -1.38
CA SER A 100 7.71 -10.64 -1.60
C SER A 100 8.00 -11.61 -2.74
N SER A 101 8.60 -12.75 -2.39
CA SER A 101 8.90 -13.80 -3.34
C SER A 101 7.61 -14.56 -3.63
N ILE A 102 7.01 -14.34 -4.80
CA ILE A 102 6.16 -15.36 -5.41
C ILE A 102 7.13 -16.44 -5.91
N ARG A 103 7.43 -17.43 -5.06
CA ARG A 103 8.06 -18.68 -5.50
C ARG A 103 6.96 -19.70 -5.76
N ARG A 104 6.76 -20.04 -7.04
CA ARG A 104 6.16 -21.33 -7.42
C ARG A 104 7.14 -22.45 -7.01
N GLY A 105 6.66 -23.45 -6.26
CA GLY A 105 7.34 -24.75 -6.10
C GLY A 105 7.70 -25.16 -4.66
N LEU A 106 6.93 -26.13 -4.14
CA LEU A 106 7.19 -27.18 -3.13
C LEU A 106 8.16 -26.93 -1.92
N LEU A 107 7.54 -26.86 -0.72
CA LEU A 107 7.92 -27.36 0.64
C LEU A 107 9.31 -27.07 1.27
N PRO A 108 9.45 -27.10 2.63
CA PRO A 108 8.50 -26.76 3.69
C PRO A 108 9.00 -25.58 4.57
N TRP A 109 8.01 -24.93 5.18
CA TRP A 109 8.11 -23.81 6.11
C TRP A 109 9.02 -24.10 7.34
N LYS A 110 10.16 -23.42 7.46
CA LYS A 110 10.87 -23.28 8.74
C LYS A 110 10.36 -22.04 9.48
N LYS A 111 9.81 -22.25 10.67
CA LYS A 111 9.39 -21.18 11.60
C LYS A 111 10.61 -20.30 11.98
N PRO A 112 10.47 -18.97 12.07
CA PRO A 112 11.55 -18.14 12.61
C PRO A 112 11.65 -18.33 14.13
N THR A 113 12.85 -18.67 14.56
CA THR A 113 13.30 -18.77 15.96
C THR A 113 13.34 -17.38 16.58
N GLY A 114 12.89 -17.28 17.84
CA GLY A 114 12.75 -16.04 18.59
C GLY A 114 14.06 -15.32 18.87
N PHE A 115 13.93 -14.01 19.09
CA PHE A 115 15.00 -13.08 19.43
C PHE A 115 15.34 -13.23 20.93
N THR A 116 16.50 -13.79 21.27
CA THR A 116 17.02 -13.79 22.64
C THR A 116 17.76 -12.50 22.94
N ARG A 117 17.28 -11.78 23.96
CA ARG A 117 17.91 -10.60 24.56
C ARG A 117 19.14 -11.03 25.37
N ALA A 118 20.30 -10.45 25.07
CA ALA A 118 21.49 -10.57 25.91
C ALA A 118 21.31 -9.69 27.17
N THR A 119 21.63 -10.27 28.33
CA THR A 119 21.83 -9.59 29.61
C THR A 119 23.16 -8.86 29.66
#